data_AF-A0A2S9SMQ9-F1
#
_entry.id   AF-A0A2S9SMQ9-F1
#
_cell.length_a   1.000
_cell.length_b   1.000
_cell.length_c   1.000
_cell.angle_alpha   90.00
_cell.angle_beta   90.00
_cell.angle_gamma   90.00
#
_symmetry.space_group_name_H-M   'P 1'
#
loop_
_entity.id
_entity.type
_entity.pdbx_description
1 polymer ?
#
loop_
_entity_poly.entity_id
_entity_poly.type
_entity_poly.pdbx_seq_one_letter_code
_entity_poly.pdbx_strand_id
1 'polypeptide(L)'
;QIVNLNKYFVVEFEDLNIFLPNKNLKENFEKENYEVKLIVTNSQILTELFIIEDSEINLLCSIERPLVKLKLKNIDENISNSGYIFTRLVNASKEVELSKALKQQNIDYILYTTKKDELKACSFDGLNLIISDDKTLYPKYDYKKDLIFNSSSEYLNSFSNVYNACLHEHNLLDKNSIGVYFSLNSKNSFVDIKVLNEEEKRVIYIPDIKSNMNQILEDISSLDENCKRLVDNFSKKFPHTKDIKLSNNNGFSTIIEAIAKILNIQSINNFEDLALNSGYVDALQIDMKLIKIDNKNYLDYRKTIQSIMSYKMADVDNETLSFSFYEFLGEFIIDYLREIARKTNTKDIVLCGDIFSNRQVFHKVYKELSKKYNLILPKEYAMDYI
;
A
#
# COMPACT_ATOMS: atom_id res chain seq x y z
N GLN A 1 -6.88 -10.38 -35.00
CA GLN A 1 -7.83 -10.48 -33.86
C GLN A 1 -8.18 -9.12 -33.25
N ILE A 2 -7.28 -8.13 -33.20
CA ILE A 2 -7.55 -6.77 -32.63
C ILE A 2 -8.45 -5.86 -33.52
N VAL A 3 -8.90 -6.34 -34.68
CA VAL A 3 -9.64 -5.54 -35.68
C VAL A 3 -11.03 -5.06 -35.18
N ASN A 4 -11.54 -5.61 -34.07
CA ASN A 4 -12.85 -5.26 -33.51
C ASN A 4 -12.82 -5.03 -31.99
N LEU A 5 -11.81 -4.33 -31.45
CA LEU A 5 -11.84 -3.94 -30.03
C LEU A 5 -13.02 -2.99 -29.82
N ASN A 6 -14.03 -3.42 -29.06
CA ASN A 6 -15.19 -2.61 -28.75
C ASN A 6 -15.45 -2.58 -27.25
N LYS A 7 -16.34 -1.69 -26.79
CA LYS A 7 -16.58 -1.47 -25.35
C LYS A 7 -17.16 -2.67 -24.60
N TYR A 8 -17.53 -3.76 -25.28
CA TYR A 8 -18.26 -4.88 -24.69
C TYR A 8 -17.47 -6.19 -24.68
N PHE A 9 -16.31 -6.25 -25.33
CA PHE A 9 -15.52 -7.47 -25.42
C PHE A 9 -14.17 -7.33 -24.72
N VAL A 10 -13.78 -8.41 -24.05
CA VAL A 10 -12.42 -8.66 -23.63
C VAL A 10 -11.70 -9.37 -24.77
N VAL A 11 -10.49 -8.95 -25.08
CA VAL A 11 -9.61 -9.62 -26.03
C VAL A 11 -8.40 -10.16 -25.28
N GLU A 12 -8.06 -11.41 -25.52
CA GLU A 12 -6.82 -12.00 -25.01
C GLU A 12 -5.67 -11.60 -25.95
N PHE A 13 -4.60 -11.06 -25.38
CA PHE A 13 -3.38 -10.70 -26.08
C PHE A 13 -2.17 -11.12 -25.25
N GLU A 14 -1.46 -12.16 -25.70
CA GLU A 14 -0.43 -12.82 -24.91
C GLU A 14 -1.00 -13.29 -23.55
N ASP A 15 -0.53 -12.72 -22.44
CA ASP A 15 -1.04 -12.97 -21.09
C ASP A 15 -1.94 -11.85 -20.54
N LEU A 16 -2.35 -10.91 -21.40
CA LEU A 16 -3.19 -9.78 -21.04
C LEU A 16 -4.64 -10.02 -21.47
N ASN A 17 -5.57 -9.74 -20.56
CA ASN A 17 -6.98 -9.55 -20.91
C ASN A 17 -7.20 -8.05 -21.13
N ILE A 18 -7.30 -7.62 -22.39
CA ILE A 18 -7.43 -6.20 -22.75
C ILE A 18 -8.88 -5.83 -23.07
N PHE A 19 -9.30 -4.63 -22.66
CA PHE A 19 -10.64 -4.11 -22.91
C PHE A 19 -10.64 -2.58 -22.91
N LEU A 20 -11.65 -1.98 -23.56
CA LEU A 20 -11.87 -0.53 -23.49
C LEU A 20 -12.53 -0.15 -22.16
N PRO A 21 -12.39 1.11 -21.69
CA PRO A 21 -13.06 1.59 -20.50
C PRO A 21 -14.55 1.23 -20.46
N ASN A 22 -14.91 0.41 -19.46
CA ASN A 22 -16.24 -0.11 -19.24
C ASN A 22 -16.40 -0.52 -17.78
N LYS A 23 -17.33 0.15 -17.08
CA LYS A 23 -17.60 -0.07 -15.66
C LYS A 23 -17.94 -1.53 -15.34
N ASN A 24 -18.79 -2.18 -16.13
CA ASN A 24 -19.24 -3.55 -15.86
C ASN A 24 -18.10 -4.57 -16.01
N LEU A 25 -17.28 -4.44 -17.05
CA LEU A 25 -16.12 -5.33 -17.24
C LEU A 25 -15.11 -5.14 -16.11
N LYS A 26 -14.82 -3.88 -15.75
CA LYS A 26 -13.94 -3.53 -14.63
C LYS A 26 -14.42 -4.16 -13.32
N GLU A 27 -15.68 -3.93 -12.94
CA GLU A 27 -16.25 -4.46 -11.70
C GLU A 27 -16.29 -5.99 -11.68
N ASN A 28 -16.47 -6.64 -12.83
CA ASN A 28 -16.44 -8.10 -12.92
C ASN A 28 -15.04 -8.64 -12.65
N PHE A 29 -13.99 -8.04 -13.24
CA PHE A 29 -12.60 -8.41 -12.96
C PHE A 29 -12.21 -8.13 -11.51
N GLU A 30 -12.61 -6.99 -10.95
CA GLU A 30 -12.35 -6.64 -9.54
C GLU A 30 -13.01 -7.65 -8.57
N LYS A 31 -14.22 -8.12 -8.86
CA LYS A 31 -14.90 -9.18 -8.08
C LYS A 31 -14.18 -10.52 -8.15
N GLU A 32 -13.44 -10.77 -9.22
CA GLU A 32 -12.60 -11.96 -9.40
C GLU A 32 -11.17 -11.75 -8.84
N ASN A 33 -10.94 -10.69 -8.06
CA ASN A 33 -9.65 -10.31 -7.47
C ASN A 33 -8.55 -10.01 -8.50
N TYR A 34 -8.90 -9.58 -9.72
CA TYR A 34 -7.93 -9.00 -10.64
C TYR A 34 -7.76 -7.50 -10.38
N GLU A 35 -6.51 -7.05 -10.42
CA GLU A 35 -6.19 -5.63 -10.47
C GLU A 35 -6.35 -5.11 -11.89
N VAL A 36 -7.29 -4.19 -12.09
CA VAL A 36 -7.46 -3.48 -13.36
C VAL A 36 -6.44 -2.35 -13.46
N LYS A 37 -5.68 -2.36 -14.56
CA LYS A 37 -4.57 -1.45 -14.83
C LYS A 37 -4.78 -0.79 -16.18
N LEU A 38 -3.99 0.25 -16.48
CA LEU A 38 -4.08 1.03 -17.71
C LEU A 38 -2.75 1.01 -18.48
N ILE A 39 -2.82 0.72 -19.78
CA ILE A 39 -1.69 0.90 -20.70
C ILE A 39 -1.99 2.11 -21.58
N VAL A 40 -1.09 3.09 -21.55
CA VAL A 40 -1.13 4.23 -22.47
C VAL A 40 -0.39 3.84 -23.75
N THR A 41 -1.10 3.85 -24.88
CA THR A 41 -0.56 3.53 -26.20
C THR A 41 -0.04 4.77 -26.93
N ASN A 42 -0.47 5.96 -26.51
CA ASN A 42 -0.02 7.25 -26.98
C ASN A 42 0.40 8.14 -25.80
N SER A 43 1.70 8.34 -25.57
CA SER A 43 2.19 9.11 -24.41
C SER A 43 1.82 10.60 -24.44
N GLN A 44 1.36 11.14 -25.58
CA GLN A 44 0.97 12.55 -25.69
C GLN A 44 -0.25 12.91 -24.82
N ILE A 45 -1.11 11.93 -24.52
CA ILE A 45 -2.34 12.15 -23.75
C ILE A 45 -2.13 12.11 -22.23
N LEU A 46 -0.90 11.85 -21.74
CA LEU A 46 -0.64 11.64 -20.32
C LEU A 46 -1.11 12.82 -19.45
N THR A 47 -0.79 14.06 -19.85
CA THR A 47 -1.17 15.28 -19.11
C THR A 47 -2.62 15.71 -19.34
N GLU A 48 -3.27 15.14 -20.35
CA GLU A 48 -4.71 15.31 -20.61
C GLU A 48 -5.52 14.38 -19.70
N LEU A 49 -5.06 13.13 -19.55
CA LEU A 49 -5.74 12.07 -18.81
C LEU A 49 -5.45 12.13 -17.29
N PHE A 50 -4.22 12.47 -16.90
CA PHE A 50 -3.76 12.41 -15.51
C PHE A 50 -3.30 13.76 -14.96
N ILE A 51 -3.43 13.92 -13.64
CA ILE A 51 -2.65 14.87 -12.84
C ILE A 51 -1.33 14.14 -12.54
N ILE A 52 -0.26 14.58 -13.20
CA ILE A 52 1.02 13.89 -13.19
C ILE A 52 2.17 14.88 -13.00
N GLU A 53 3.15 14.51 -12.18
CA GLU A 53 4.37 15.27 -11.91
C GLU A 53 5.53 14.83 -12.82
N ASP A 54 6.53 15.70 -13.02
CA ASP A 54 7.70 15.40 -13.85
C ASP A 54 8.45 14.14 -13.37
N SER A 55 8.50 13.92 -12.06
CA SER A 55 9.10 12.74 -11.43
C SER A 55 8.39 11.44 -11.84
N GLU A 56 7.06 11.46 -11.93
CA GLU A 56 6.23 10.33 -12.37
C GLU A 56 6.35 10.11 -13.89
N ILE A 57 6.43 11.18 -14.69
CA ILE A 57 6.70 11.08 -16.14
C ILE A 57 8.06 10.42 -16.37
N ASN A 58 9.10 10.86 -15.64
CA ASN A 58 10.43 10.28 -15.75
C ASN A 58 10.44 8.80 -15.36
N LEU A 59 9.68 8.43 -14.32
CA LEU A 59 9.55 7.04 -13.89
C LEU A 59 8.84 6.18 -14.95
N LEU A 60 7.73 6.66 -15.52
CA LEU A 60 7.02 5.97 -16.63
C LEU A 60 7.89 5.81 -17.88
N CYS A 61 8.76 6.78 -18.16
CA CYS A 61 9.66 6.80 -19.31
C CYS A 61 11.00 6.08 -19.07
N SER A 62 11.20 5.49 -17.87
CA SER A 62 12.35 4.62 -17.60
C SER A 62 12.42 3.45 -18.57
N ILE A 63 13.56 2.75 -18.60
CA ILE A 63 13.77 1.61 -19.50
C ILE A 63 12.75 0.51 -19.19
N GLU A 64 12.49 0.30 -17.90
CA GLU A 64 11.64 -0.74 -17.35
C GLU A 64 10.14 -0.43 -17.53
N ARG A 65 9.77 0.85 -17.64
CA ARG A 65 8.39 1.34 -17.79
C ARG A 65 7.45 0.72 -16.75
N PRO A 66 7.71 0.96 -15.44
CA PRO A 66 6.95 0.38 -14.36
C PRO A 66 5.49 0.85 -14.36
N LEU A 67 4.66 0.12 -13.62
CA LEU A 67 3.34 0.59 -13.21
C LEU A 67 3.50 1.67 -12.14
N VAL A 68 2.93 2.84 -12.42
CA VAL A 68 2.87 3.98 -11.52
C VAL A 68 1.40 4.29 -11.22
N LYS A 69 1.05 4.46 -9.94
CA LYS A 69 -0.32 4.81 -9.52
C LYS A 69 -0.57 6.29 -9.79
N LEU A 70 -1.39 6.61 -10.78
CA LEU A 70 -1.66 7.98 -11.22
C LEU A 70 -3.09 8.42 -10.87
N LYS A 71 -3.26 9.74 -10.64
CA LYS A 71 -4.58 10.36 -10.43
C LYS A 71 -5.16 10.84 -11.75
N LEU A 72 -6.38 10.43 -12.09
CA LEU A 72 -7.14 10.94 -13.22
C LEU A 72 -7.48 12.41 -13.02
N LYS A 73 -7.37 13.19 -14.10
CA LYS A 73 -7.74 14.61 -14.09
C LYS A 73 -9.24 14.82 -13.89
N ASN A 74 -10.05 13.93 -14.48
CA ASN A 74 -11.48 13.84 -14.27
C ASN A 74 -11.82 12.41 -13.87
N ILE A 75 -12.54 12.22 -12.76
CA ILE A 75 -12.98 10.90 -12.33
C ILE A 75 -13.92 10.32 -13.39
N ASP A 76 -13.60 9.12 -13.87
CA ASP A 76 -14.41 8.35 -14.81
C ASP A 76 -14.56 6.93 -14.26
N GLU A 77 -15.78 6.57 -13.84
CA GLU A 77 -16.10 5.24 -13.28
C GLU A 77 -15.86 4.10 -14.28
N ASN A 78 -15.77 4.39 -15.58
CA ASN A 78 -15.39 3.39 -16.59
C ASN A 78 -13.91 3.03 -16.53
N ILE A 79 -13.08 3.89 -15.93
CA ILE A 79 -11.64 3.72 -15.75
C ILE A 79 -11.33 3.37 -14.30
N SER A 80 -11.75 4.21 -13.36
CA SER A 80 -11.52 4.02 -11.92
C SER A 80 -12.59 4.71 -11.10
N ASN A 81 -13.14 3.99 -10.13
CA ASN A 81 -14.14 4.53 -9.18
C ASN A 81 -13.54 5.58 -8.25
N SER A 82 -12.25 5.45 -7.94
CA SER A 82 -11.56 6.35 -7.02
C SER A 82 -10.82 7.48 -7.72
N GLY A 83 -10.72 7.43 -9.05
CA GLY A 83 -9.86 8.33 -9.81
C GLY A 83 -8.39 7.94 -9.80
N TYR A 84 -7.95 6.92 -9.06
CA TYR A 84 -6.58 6.40 -9.11
C TYR A 84 -6.50 5.10 -9.91
N ILE A 85 -5.44 4.94 -10.71
CA ILE A 85 -5.20 3.71 -11.47
C ILE A 85 -3.72 3.49 -11.71
N PHE A 86 -3.27 2.24 -11.55
CA PHE A 86 -1.92 1.84 -11.95
C PHE A 86 -1.80 1.90 -13.47
N THR A 87 -0.85 2.69 -13.93
CA THR A 87 -0.65 3.03 -15.34
C THR A 87 0.78 2.74 -15.73
N ARG A 88 0.98 2.16 -16.92
CA ARG A 88 2.31 2.05 -17.53
C ARG A 88 2.26 2.44 -19.00
N LEU A 89 3.45 2.69 -19.54
CA LEU A 89 3.64 2.74 -20.98
C LEU A 89 3.80 1.33 -21.54
N VAL A 90 3.49 1.18 -22.83
CA VAL A 90 3.83 0.00 -23.64
C VAL A 90 5.30 -0.36 -23.43
N ASN A 91 5.66 -1.62 -23.14
CA ASN A 91 7.06 -1.97 -22.81
C ASN A 91 7.66 -3.13 -23.64
N ALA A 92 6.83 -3.98 -24.26
CA ALA A 92 7.29 -5.10 -25.08
C ALA A 92 7.11 -4.86 -26.59
N SER A 93 7.90 -5.53 -27.43
CA SER A 93 7.84 -5.39 -28.90
C SER A 93 6.44 -5.66 -29.46
N LYS A 94 5.78 -6.73 -28.99
CA LYS A 94 4.40 -7.07 -29.38
C LYS A 94 3.40 -6.00 -28.95
N GLU A 95 3.56 -5.42 -27.75
CA GLU A 95 2.70 -4.33 -27.31
C GLU A 95 2.90 -3.05 -28.14
N VAL A 96 4.11 -2.82 -28.68
CA VAL A 96 4.35 -1.72 -29.64
C VAL A 96 3.59 -1.94 -30.94
N GLU A 97 3.51 -3.18 -31.42
CA GLU A 97 2.67 -3.52 -32.59
C GLU A 97 1.18 -3.33 -32.28
N LEU A 98 0.73 -3.77 -31.11
CA LEU A 98 -0.62 -3.53 -30.61
C LEU A 98 -0.93 -2.03 -30.55
N SER A 99 -0.02 -1.21 -30.01
CA SER A 99 -0.14 0.26 -29.97
C SER A 99 -0.33 0.86 -31.35
N LYS A 100 0.42 0.41 -32.36
CA LYS A 100 0.26 0.87 -33.75
C LYS A 100 -1.12 0.52 -34.31
N ALA A 101 -1.62 -0.69 -34.04
CA ALA A 101 -2.95 -1.12 -34.48
C ALA A 101 -4.08 -0.34 -33.79
N LEU A 102 -3.95 -0.08 -32.48
CA LEU A 102 -4.90 0.72 -31.70
C LEU A 102 -4.91 2.18 -32.13
N LYS A 103 -3.74 2.73 -32.49
CA LYS A 103 -3.64 4.10 -33.02
C LYS A 103 -4.41 4.28 -34.34
N GLN A 104 -4.46 3.27 -35.20
CA GLN A 104 -5.28 3.31 -36.42
C GLN A 104 -6.79 3.38 -36.13
N GLN A 105 -7.20 3.00 -34.92
CA GLN A 105 -8.59 3.05 -34.44
C GLN A 105 -8.86 4.26 -33.52
N ASN A 106 -7.91 5.20 -33.40
CA ASN A 106 -7.97 6.33 -32.46
C ASN A 106 -8.14 5.89 -30.99
N ILE A 107 -7.46 4.82 -30.59
CA ILE A 107 -7.43 4.34 -29.21
C ILE A 107 -6.06 4.67 -28.59
N ASP A 108 -6.04 5.64 -27.68
CA ASP A 108 -4.82 6.15 -27.03
C ASP A 108 -4.45 5.44 -25.71
N TYR A 109 -5.37 4.65 -25.16
CA TYR A 109 -5.16 3.82 -23.97
C TYR A 109 -6.19 2.69 -23.89
N ILE A 110 -5.83 1.65 -23.14
CA ILE A 110 -6.68 0.48 -22.88
C ILE A 110 -6.59 0.09 -21.40
N LEU A 111 -7.63 -0.56 -20.90
CA LEU A 111 -7.59 -1.25 -19.62
C LEU A 111 -7.16 -2.70 -19.83
N TYR A 112 -6.50 -3.25 -18.82
CA TYR A 112 -6.10 -4.66 -18.86
C TYR A 112 -6.04 -5.30 -17.48
N THR A 113 -6.08 -6.63 -17.47
CA THR A 113 -5.73 -7.46 -16.31
C THR A 113 -4.74 -8.54 -16.72
N THR A 114 -3.91 -8.99 -15.77
CA THR A 114 -2.99 -10.12 -15.94
C THR A 114 -2.80 -10.81 -14.59
N LYS A 115 -2.41 -12.09 -14.62
CA LYS A 115 -1.98 -12.84 -13.43
C LYS A 115 -0.50 -12.68 -13.12
N LYS A 116 0.28 -12.11 -14.04
CA LYS A 116 1.72 -11.91 -13.80
C LYS A 116 1.92 -10.70 -12.91
N ASP A 117 2.83 -10.85 -11.95
CA ASP A 117 3.38 -9.71 -11.25
C ASP A 117 4.16 -8.82 -12.22
N GLU A 118 3.95 -7.52 -12.07
CA GLU A 118 4.58 -6.48 -12.87
C GLU A 118 5.31 -5.54 -11.92
N LEU A 119 6.41 -4.95 -12.42
CA LEU A 119 7.16 -3.95 -11.69
C LEU A 119 6.25 -2.76 -11.37
N LYS A 120 5.99 -2.52 -10.08
CA LYS A 120 5.31 -1.34 -9.57
C LYS A 120 6.34 -0.44 -8.90
N ALA A 121 6.27 0.85 -9.20
CA ALA A 121 7.15 1.84 -8.61
C ALA A 121 6.40 3.15 -8.34
N CYS A 122 6.91 3.91 -7.38
CA CYS A 122 6.47 5.28 -7.14
C CYS A 122 7.67 6.22 -7.08
N SER A 123 7.41 7.51 -7.32
CA SER A 123 8.38 8.57 -7.10
C SER A 123 7.93 9.45 -5.95
N PHE A 124 8.88 9.84 -5.10
CA PHE A 124 8.62 10.71 -3.96
C PHE A 124 9.85 11.58 -3.67
N ASP A 125 9.69 12.90 -3.66
CA ASP A 125 10.78 13.88 -3.43
C ASP A 125 12.05 13.57 -4.24
N GLY A 126 11.89 13.12 -5.49
CA GLY A 126 12.98 12.75 -6.40
C GLY A 126 13.60 11.38 -6.14
N LEU A 127 13.10 10.61 -5.17
CA LEU A 127 13.46 9.23 -4.91
C LEU A 127 12.50 8.31 -5.67
N ASN A 128 13.03 7.32 -6.38
CA ASN A 128 12.23 6.26 -6.97
C ASN A 128 12.30 5.04 -6.07
N LEU A 129 11.13 4.51 -5.72
CA LEU A 129 10.99 3.34 -4.85
C LEU A 129 10.26 2.23 -5.58
N ILE A 130 10.74 1.00 -5.41
CA ILE A 130 10.11 -0.19 -5.97
C ILE A 130 9.09 -0.69 -4.96
N ILE A 131 7.83 -0.77 -5.37
CA ILE A 131 6.73 -1.27 -4.54
C ILE A 131 6.69 -2.80 -4.61
N SER A 132 6.72 -3.33 -5.83
CA SER A 132 6.75 -4.78 -6.10
C SER A 132 7.55 -5.05 -7.37
N ASP A 133 8.38 -6.08 -7.35
CA ASP A 133 9.03 -6.63 -8.54
C ASP A 133 9.44 -8.08 -8.27
N ASP A 134 9.46 -8.88 -9.34
CA ASP A 134 10.02 -10.24 -9.28
C ASP A 134 10.90 -10.58 -10.48
N LYS A 135 10.71 -9.93 -11.64
CA LYS A 135 11.33 -10.36 -12.91
C LYS A 135 12.22 -9.33 -13.56
N THR A 136 12.07 -8.05 -13.24
CA THR A 136 12.82 -7.01 -13.94
C THR A 136 14.20 -6.77 -13.32
N LEU A 137 14.31 -6.87 -12.00
CA LEU A 137 15.55 -6.60 -11.25
C LEU A 137 16.45 -7.84 -11.07
N TYR A 138 16.01 -9.01 -11.53
CA TYR A 138 16.70 -10.28 -11.36
C TYR A 138 16.99 -10.96 -12.71
N PRO A 139 18.12 -11.69 -12.86
CA PRO A 139 19.08 -12.06 -11.82
C PRO A 139 19.98 -10.89 -11.38
N LYS A 140 20.35 -10.88 -10.11
CA LYS A 140 21.18 -9.86 -9.47
C LYS A 140 22.38 -10.50 -8.79
N TYR A 141 23.57 -9.98 -9.02
CA TYR A 141 24.77 -10.39 -8.29
C TYR A 141 25.00 -9.49 -7.06
N ASP A 142 25.12 -10.10 -5.89
CA ASP A 142 25.44 -9.42 -4.65
C ASP A 142 26.94 -9.55 -4.35
N TYR A 143 27.67 -8.45 -4.47
CA TYR A 143 29.12 -8.41 -4.29
C TYR A 143 29.59 -8.75 -2.86
N LYS A 144 28.75 -8.58 -1.84
CA LYS A 144 29.13 -8.83 -0.44
C LYS A 144 28.93 -10.29 -0.08
N LYS A 145 27.89 -10.91 -0.63
CA LYS A 145 27.61 -12.34 -0.46
C LYS A 145 28.33 -13.21 -1.48
N ASP A 146 28.84 -12.63 -2.57
CA ASP A 146 29.43 -13.34 -3.71
C ASP A 146 28.47 -14.39 -4.29
N LEU A 147 27.21 -13.98 -4.48
CA LEU A 147 26.12 -14.86 -4.93
C LEU A 147 25.24 -14.17 -5.98
N ILE A 148 24.70 -14.96 -6.90
CA ILE A 148 23.66 -14.54 -7.84
C ILE A 148 22.31 -14.97 -7.28
N PHE A 149 21.40 -14.00 -7.15
CA PHE A 149 20.01 -14.22 -6.81
C PHE A 149 19.15 -14.13 -8.07
N ASN A 150 18.26 -15.08 -8.29
CA ASN A 150 17.44 -15.16 -9.51
C ASN A 150 16.02 -14.64 -9.33
N SER A 151 15.62 -14.27 -8.10
CA SER A 151 14.32 -13.70 -7.79
C SER A 151 14.38 -12.83 -6.54
N SER A 152 13.35 -12.00 -6.36
CA SER A 152 13.19 -11.17 -5.15
C SER A 152 13.08 -12.02 -3.90
N SER A 153 12.31 -13.11 -4.01
CA SER A 153 12.15 -14.09 -2.93
C SER A 153 13.47 -14.72 -2.53
N GLU A 154 14.33 -15.12 -3.48
CA GLU A 154 15.63 -15.71 -3.16
C GLU A 154 16.54 -14.71 -2.42
N TYR A 155 16.55 -13.45 -2.87
CA TYR A 155 17.31 -12.38 -2.22
C TYR A 155 16.84 -12.11 -0.80
N LEU A 156 15.54 -11.84 -0.62
CA LEU A 156 14.99 -11.47 0.67
C LEU A 156 15.01 -12.62 1.69
N ASN A 157 14.81 -13.88 1.25
CA ASN A 157 14.94 -15.06 2.11
C ASN A 157 16.38 -15.34 2.56
N SER A 158 17.37 -14.72 1.93
CA SER A 158 18.77 -14.79 2.38
C SER A 158 19.05 -13.88 3.58
N PHE A 159 18.04 -13.14 4.06
CA PHE A 159 18.07 -12.29 5.25
C PHE A 159 16.94 -12.71 6.21
N SER A 160 17.06 -12.33 7.48
CA SER A 160 16.01 -12.58 8.48
C SER A 160 14.71 -11.83 8.19
N ASN A 161 14.80 -10.67 7.54
CA ASN A 161 13.69 -9.82 7.14
C ASN A 161 14.15 -8.72 6.15
N VAL A 162 13.19 -7.99 5.59
CA VAL A 162 13.41 -6.85 4.65
C VAL A 162 14.27 -5.75 5.28
N TYR A 163 14.13 -5.53 6.59
CA TYR A 163 14.91 -4.56 7.33
C TYR A 163 16.42 -4.89 7.27
N ASN A 164 16.80 -6.14 7.51
CA ASN A 164 18.21 -6.57 7.40
C ASN A 164 18.73 -6.57 5.96
N ALA A 165 17.88 -6.90 4.98
CA ALA A 165 18.25 -6.75 3.57
C ALA A 165 18.60 -5.28 3.25
N CYS A 166 17.88 -4.32 3.86
CA CYS A 166 18.08 -2.89 3.61
C CYS A 166 19.36 -2.40 4.29
N LEU A 167 19.59 -2.79 5.54
CA LEU A 167 20.87 -2.53 6.20
C LEU A 167 22.04 -3.13 5.43
N HIS A 168 21.87 -4.33 4.86
CA HIS A 168 22.89 -4.98 4.05
C HIS A 168 23.20 -4.17 2.79
N GLU A 169 22.18 -3.76 2.02
CA GLU A 169 22.33 -2.89 0.84
C GLU A 169 23.19 -1.66 1.19
N HIS A 170 22.86 -0.98 2.30
CA HIS A 170 23.49 0.28 2.70
C HIS A 170 24.81 0.17 3.49
N ASN A 171 25.34 -1.03 3.76
CA ASN A 171 26.51 -1.25 4.63
C ASN A 171 26.32 -0.82 6.10
N LEU A 172 25.12 -1.04 6.64
CA LEU A 172 24.73 -0.57 7.98
C LEU A 172 24.38 -1.71 8.94
N LEU A 173 24.73 -2.96 8.62
CA LEU A 173 24.47 -4.11 9.49
C LEU A 173 25.12 -3.98 10.87
N ASP A 174 26.25 -3.28 10.97
CA ASP A 174 26.99 -3.07 12.23
C ASP A 174 26.67 -1.71 12.88
N LYS A 175 25.48 -1.17 12.65
CA LYS A 175 25.03 0.11 13.23
C LYS A 175 23.77 -0.08 14.06
N ASN A 176 23.67 0.70 15.13
CA ASN A 176 22.41 0.83 15.84
C ASN A 176 21.39 1.41 14.87
N SER A 177 20.24 0.78 14.72
CA SER A 177 19.23 1.20 13.76
C SER A 177 17.84 0.75 14.19
N ILE A 178 16.81 1.37 13.61
CA ILE A 178 15.41 0.99 13.79
C ILE A 178 14.87 0.57 12.43
N GLY A 179 14.22 -0.59 12.37
CA GLY A 179 13.47 -1.04 11.21
C GLY A 179 11.98 -0.92 11.47
N VAL A 180 11.28 -0.14 10.66
CA VAL A 180 9.82 -0.15 10.62
C VAL A 180 9.36 -0.89 9.38
N TYR A 181 8.46 -1.85 9.57
CA TYR A 181 7.91 -2.68 8.51
C TYR A 181 6.40 -2.83 8.69
N PHE A 182 5.64 -2.15 7.84
CA PHE A 182 4.18 -2.26 7.80
C PHE A 182 3.76 -2.70 6.40
N SER A 183 3.18 -3.90 6.33
CA SER A 183 2.83 -4.56 5.07
C SER A 183 1.36 -4.90 5.02
N LEU A 184 0.75 -4.71 3.85
CA LEU A 184 -0.60 -5.16 3.56
C LEU A 184 -0.65 -6.64 3.15
N ASN A 185 0.50 -7.20 2.75
CA ASN A 185 0.62 -8.55 2.19
C ASN A 185 1.23 -9.56 3.17
N SER A 186 1.93 -9.09 4.20
CA SER A 186 2.61 -9.93 5.19
C SER A 186 1.88 -10.00 6.52
N LYS A 187 1.96 -11.17 7.18
CA LYS A 187 1.46 -11.37 8.54
C LYS A 187 2.33 -10.70 9.60
N ASN A 188 3.56 -10.37 9.27
CA ASN A 188 4.60 -10.00 10.23
C ASN A 188 4.96 -8.52 10.09
N SER A 189 4.00 -7.60 10.24
CA SER A 189 4.32 -6.18 10.42
C SER A 189 4.95 -5.93 11.80
N PHE A 190 5.92 -5.04 11.90
CA PHE A 190 6.70 -4.81 13.13
C PHE A 190 7.41 -3.45 13.18
N VAL A 191 7.90 -3.13 14.39
CA VAL A 191 9.06 -2.26 14.59
C VAL A 191 10.11 -3.02 15.39
N ASP A 192 11.28 -3.20 14.77
CA ASP A 192 12.41 -3.94 15.32
C ASP A 192 13.59 -2.98 15.49
N ILE A 193 14.47 -3.26 16.45
CA ILE A 193 15.71 -2.51 16.67
C ILE A 193 16.91 -3.42 16.51
N LYS A 194 17.98 -2.83 15.99
CA LYS A 194 19.31 -3.42 16.01
C LYS A 194 20.20 -2.56 16.89
N VAL A 195 20.87 -3.19 17.85
CA VAL A 195 21.89 -2.56 18.69
C VAL A 195 23.19 -3.32 18.46
N LEU A 196 24.30 -2.60 18.31
CA LEU A 196 25.61 -3.19 18.04
C LEU A 196 25.94 -4.26 19.08
N ASN A 197 26.38 -5.43 18.60
CA ASN A 197 26.70 -6.62 19.40
C ASN A 197 25.52 -7.24 20.15
N GLU A 198 24.28 -6.86 19.83
CA GLU A 198 23.07 -7.49 20.34
C GLU A 198 22.27 -8.14 19.20
N GLU A 199 21.47 -9.14 19.55
CA GLU A 199 20.47 -9.67 18.63
C GLU A 199 19.40 -8.61 18.32
N GLU A 200 18.84 -8.70 17.12
CA GLU A 200 17.68 -7.89 16.75
C GLU A 200 16.51 -8.17 17.70
N LYS A 201 15.83 -7.10 18.12
CA LYS A 201 14.73 -7.18 19.08
C LYS A 201 13.50 -6.48 18.54
N ARG A 202 12.37 -7.19 18.61
CA ARG A 202 11.06 -6.58 18.37
C ARG A 202 10.64 -5.71 19.53
N VAL A 203 10.35 -4.44 19.25
CA VAL A 203 9.92 -3.46 20.25
C VAL A 203 8.45 -3.08 20.12
N ILE A 204 7.90 -3.18 18.90
CA ILE A 204 6.47 -3.02 18.63
C ILE A 204 6.00 -4.19 17.78
N TYR A 205 4.94 -4.83 18.26
CA TYR A 205 4.23 -5.90 17.59
C TYR A 205 2.95 -5.35 16.96
N ILE A 206 2.66 -5.77 15.74
CA ILE A 206 1.33 -5.58 15.16
C ILE A 206 0.54 -6.87 15.41
N PRO A 207 -0.63 -6.80 16.07
CA PRO A 207 -1.38 -8.00 16.42
C PRO A 207 -1.91 -8.69 15.18
N ASP A 208 -1.86 -10.02 15.20
CA ASP A 208 -2.64 -10.85 14.28
C ASP A 208 -4.08 -10.92 14.81
N ILE A 209 -5.00 -10.23 14.15
CA ILE A 209 -6.40 -10.15 14.58
C ILE A 209 -7.23 -11.22 13.88
N LYS A 210 -8.24 -11.75 14.57
CA LYS A 210 -9.12 -12.73 13.95
C LYS A 210 -9.85 -12.11 12.77
N SER A 211 -9.90 -12.82 11.65
CA SER A 211 -10.58 -12.42 10.41
C SER A 211 -12.10 -12.57 10.48
N ASN A 212 -12.69 -12.11 11.57
CA ASN A 212 -14.12 -12.19 11.87
C ASN A 212 -14.55 -10.89 12.59
N MET A 213 -15.46 -10.15 11.95
CA MET A 213 -15.93 -8.86 12.47
C MET A 213 -16.65 -8.99 13.82
N ASN A 214 -17.36 -10.10 14.08
CA ASN A 214 -18.04 -10.29 15.36
C ASN A 214 -17.05 -10.38 16.52
N GLN A 215 -15.90 -11.06 16.30
CA GLN A 215 -14.85 -11.10 17.32
C GLN A 215 -14.25 -9.71 17.54
N ILE A 216 -13.94 -8.97 16.46
CA ILE A 216 -13.39 -7.62 16.57
C ILE A 216 -14.32 -6.70 17.36
N LEU A 217 -15.63 -6.77 17.09
CA LEU A 217 -16.64 -6.01 17.83
C LEU A 217 -16.74 -6.46 19.31
N GLU A 218 -16.61 -7.75 19.59
CA GLU A 218 -16.54 -8.28 20.96
C GLU A 218 -15.30 -7.78 21.70
N ASP A 219 -14.13 -7.80 21.05
CA ASP A 219 -12.87 -7.33 21.60
C ASP A 219 -12.95 -5.84 21.97
N ILE A 220 -13.58 -5.01 21.11
CA ILE A 220 -13.85 -3.60 21.39
C ILE A 220 -14.84 -3.46 22.55
N SER A 221 -15.94 -4.22 22.53
CA SER A 221 -16.98 -4.19 23.58
C SER A 221 -16.42 -4.55 24.96
N SER A 222 -15.41 -5.41 25.01
CA SER A 222 -14.74 -5.85 26.24
C SER A 222 -13.85 -4.79 26.91
N LEU A 223 -13.57 -3.67 26.25
CA LEU A 223 -12.68 -2.62 26.79
C LEU A 223 -13.27 -1.92 28.02
N ASP A 224 -14.52 -1.45 27.92
CA ASP A 224 -15.23 -0.74 28.97
C ASP A 224 -16.74 -0.61 28.64
N GLU A 225 -17.54 -0.12 29.60
CA GLU A 225 -18.98 0.05 29.42
C GLU A 225 -19.34 1.03 28.29
N ASN A 226 -18.51 2.04 28.02
CA ASN A 226 -18.77 2.99 26.94
C ASN A 226 -18.56 2.34 25.58
N CYS A 227 -17.52 1.53 25.43
CA CYS A 227 -17.24 0.75 24.23
C CYS A 227 -18.33 -0.28 23.97
N LYS A 228 -18.83 -0.95 25.02
CA LYS A 228 -19.99 -1.85 24.91
C LYS A 228 -21.21 -1.13 24.36
N ARG A 229 -21.57 0.03 24.93
CA ARG A 229 -22.72 0.84 24.46
C ARG A 229 -22.52 1.33 23.03
N LEU A 230 -21.30 1.71 22.66
CA LEU A 230 -20.96 2.10 21.28
C LEU A 230 -21.20 0.93 20.32
N VAL A 231 -20.64 -0.25 20.60
CA VAL A 231 -20.80 -1.44 19.75
C VAL A 231 -22.27 -1.83 19.60
N ASP A 232 -23.04 -1.80 20.70
CA ASP A 232 -24.47 -2.09 20.69
C ASP A 232 -25.26 -1.10 19.81
N ASN A 233 -24.96 0.20 19.93
CA ASN A 233 -25.63 1.24 19.14
C ASN A 233 -25.18 1.23 17.68
N PHE A 234 -23.90 1.03 17.43
CA PHE A 234 -23.31 0.91 16.09
C PHE A 234 -23.95 -0.25 15.34
N SER A 235 -24.02 -1.42 15.99
CA SER A 235 -24.65 -2.63 15.44
C SER A 235 -26.13 -2.47 15.11
N LYS A 236 -26.84 -1.56 15.80
CA LYS A 236 -28.24 -1.22 15.50
C LYS A 236 -28.34 -0.26 14.32
N LYS A 237 -27.47 0.77 14.24
CA LYS A 237 -27.47 1.77 13.17
C LYS A 237 -26.92 1.20 11.85
N PHE A 238 -25.96 0.29 11.93
CA PHE A 238 -25.26 -0.30 10.79
C PHE A 238 -25.30 -1.85 10.82
N PRO A 239 -26.47 -2.48 10.58
CA PRO A 239 -26.61 -3.94 10.71
C PRO A 239 -25.72 -4.76 9.77
N HIS A 240 -25.27 -4.16 8.66
CA HIS A 240 -24.40 -4.81 7.66
C HIS A 240 -23.04 -5.23 8.22
N THR A 241 -22.59 -4.66 9.35
CA THR A 241 -21.27 -4.98 9.92
C THR A 241 -21.24 -6.29 10.71
N LYS A 242 -22.38 -6.97 10.89
CA LYS A 242 -22.42 -8.28 11.54
C LYS A 242 -22.10 -9.39 10.57
N ASP A 243 -21.47 -10.44 11.09
CA ASP A 243 -21.18 -11.69 10.34
C ASP A 243 -20.32 -11.49 9.08
N ILE A 244 -19.58 -10.37 9.00
CA ILE A 244 -18.60 -10.15 7.94
C ILE A 244 -17.36 -11.01 8.22
N LYS A 245 -17.07 -11.90 7.26
CA LYS A 245 -15.77 -12.57 7.16
C LYS A 245 -14.77 -11.64 6.47
N LEU A 246 -13.63 -11.44 7.10
CA LEU A 246 -12.52 -10.69 6.50
C LEU A 246 -11.73 -11.61 5.56
N SER A 247 -11.27 -11.05 4.45
CA SER A 247 -10.55 -11.79 3.41
C SER A 247 -9.07 -11.97 3.74
N ASN A 248 -8.48 -11.04 4.49
CA ASN A 248 -7.06 -11.06 4.82
C ASN A 248 -6.79 -11.64 6.21
N ASN A 249 -5.78 -12.52 6.30
CA ASN A 249 -5.20 -13.01 7.55
C ASN A 249 -3.80 -12.38 7.79
N ASN A 250 -3.61 -11.14 7.34
CA ASN A 250 -2.32 -10.45 7.39
C ASN A 250 -2.43 -9.35 8.44
N GLY A 251 -1.65 -9.44 9.53
CA GLY A 251 -1.86 -8.68 10.77
C GLY A 251 -2.31 -7.23 10.58
N PHE A 252 -1.51 -6.39 9.91
CA PHE A 252 -1.86 -4.98 9.72
C PHE A 252 -3.00 -4.77 8.72
N SER A 253 -3.02 -5.51 7.61
CA SER A 253 -4.03 -5.33 6.56
C SER A 253 -5.43 -5.72 7.01
N THR A 254 -5.55 -6.71 7.90
CA THR A 254 -6.84 -7.10 8.50
C THR A 254 -7.43 -5.96 9.34
N ILE A 255 -6.61 -5.11 9.98
CA ILE A 255 -7.08 -3.92 10.71
C ILE A 255 -7.71 -2.93 9.73
N ILE A 256 -7.04 -2.65 8.61
CA ILE A 256 -7.55 -1.72 7.59
C ILE A 256 -8.79 -2.31 6.91
N GLU A 257 -8.80 -3.60 6.61
CA GLU A 257 -9.97 -4.27 6.04
C GLU A 257 -11.17 -4.16 6.98
N ALA A 258 -10.97 -4.40 8.28
CA ALA A 258 -12.04 -4.27 9.27
C ALA A 258 -12.63 -2.84 9.26
N ILE A 259 -11.77 -1.82 9.22
CA ILE A 259 -12.19 -0.42 9.12
C ILE A 259 -12.97 -0.17 7.82
N ALA A 260 -12.45 -0.61 6.67
CA ALA A 260 -13.11 -0.46 5.38
C ALA A 260 -14.51 -1.09 5.40
N LYS A 261 -14.65 -2.31 5.93
CA LYS A 261 -15.94 -3.00 6.04
C LYS A 261 -16.91 -2.30 6.99
N ILE A 262 -16.42 -1.76 8.13
CA ILE A 262 -17.24 -0.96 9.06
C ILE A 262 -17.79 0.30 8.40
N LEU A 263 -17.04 0.87 7.46
CA LEU A 263 -17.42 2.06 6.70
C LEU A 263 -18.22 1.73 5.43
N ASN A 264 -18.53 0.45 5.18
CA ASN A 264 -19.16 -0.04 3.95
C ASN A 264 -18.35 0.29 2.68
N ILE A 265 -17.03 0.24 2.78
CA ILE A 265 -16.07 0.42 1.68
C ILE A 265 -15.66 -0.96 1.17
N GLN A 266 -15.61 -1.11 -0.16
CA GLN A 266 -15.48 -2.42 -0.81
C GLN A 266 -14.14 -3.09 -0.51
N SER A 267 -13.04 -2.34 -0.57
CA SER A 267 -11.67 -2.87 -0.43
C SER A 267 -10.75 -1.91 0.32
N ILE A 268 -9.58 -2.41 0.72
CA ILE A 268 -8.48 -1.60 1.27
C ILE A 268 -8.04 -0.54 0.26
N ASN A 269 -7.94 -0.89 -1.03
CA ASN A 269 -7.55 0.06 -2.09
C ASN A 269 -8.54 1.22 -2.20
N ASN A 270 -9.85 0.95 -2.12
CA ASN A 270 -10.85 2.01 -2.11
C ASN A 270 -10.74 2.89 -0.85
N PHE A 271 -10.42 2.30 0.30
CA PHE A 271 -10.21 3.05 1.55
C PHE A 271 -8.97 3.96 1.46
N GLU A 272 -7.89 3.46 0.85
CA GLU A 272 -6.67 4.22 0.59
C GLU A 272 -6.92 5.37 -0.39
N ASP A 273 -7.58 5.10 -1.51
CA ASP A 273 -7.81 6.13 -2.53
C ASP A 273 -8.76 7.23 -2.05
N LEU A 274 -9.72 6.90 -1.18
CA LEU A 274 -10.56 7.89 -0.49
C LEU A 274 -9.70 8.83 0.36
N ALA A 275 -8.70 8.32 1.08
CA ALA A 275 -7.79 9.16 1.85
C ALA A 275 -6.99 10.10 0.95
N LEU A 276 -6.46 9.58 -0.18
CA LEU A 276 -5.69 10.36 -1.14
C LEU A 276 -6.50 11.45 -1.86
N ASN A 277 -7.82 11.27 -1.96
CA ASN A 277 -8.71 12.27 -2.54
C ASN A 277 -9.11 13.39 -1.58
N SER A 278 -8.91 13.19 -0.28
CA SER A 278 -9.24 14.21 0.70
C SER A 278 -8.52 15.52 0.39
N GLY A 279 -9.29 16.61 0.29
CA GLY A 279 -8.78 17.95 0.01
C GLY A 279 -8.01 18.58 1.18
N TYR A 280 -7.23 17.78 1.93
CA TYR A 280 -6.61 18.15 3.21
C TYR A 280 -7.64 18.65 4.22
N VAL A 281 -8.61 17.78 4.56
CA VAL A 281 -9.59 18.02 5.62
C VAL A 281 -8.87 18.03 6.97
N ASP A 282 -9.35 18.79 7.95
CA ASP A 282 -8.85 18.68 9.33
C ASP A 282 -9.01 17.23 9.82
N ALA A 283 -7.88 16.55 10.05
CA ALA A 283 -7.90 15.17 10.50
C ALA A 283 -8.56 15.05 11.88
N LEU A 284 -9.45 14.08 12.02
CA LEU A 284 -10.03 13.71 13.30
C LEU A 284 -9.09 12.78 14.05
N GLN A 285 -8.99 12.98 15.37
CA GLN A 285 -8.07 12.20 16.18
C GLN A 285 -8.45 10.71 16.22
N ILE A 286 -7.58 9.87 15.67
CA ILE A 286 -7.67 8.41 15.78
C ILE A 286 -6.71 7.93 16.88
N ASP A 287 -7.21 7.25 17.90
CA ASP A 287 -6.39 6.72 18.99
C ASP A 287 -5.60 5.47 18.55
N MET A 288 -4.46 5.70 17.88
CA MET A 288 -3.44 4.68 17.60
C MET A 288 -2.38 4.69 18.70
N LYS A 289 -2.42 3.72 19.61
CA LYS A 289 -1.52 3.66 20.77
C LYS A 289 -1.01 2.23 21.00
N LEU A 290 0.08 2.13 21.76
CA LEU A 290 0.58 0.86 22.24
C LEU A 290 -0.11 0.42 23.53
N ILE A 291 -0.44 -0.87 23.60
CA ILE A 291 -0.82 -1.57 24.83
C ILE A 291 0.22 -2.62 25.18
N LYS A 292 0.35 -2.91 26.47
CA LYS A 292 1.28 -3.92 26.96
C LYS A 292 0.54 -5.21 27.26
N ILE A 293 0.85 -6.28 26.52
CA ILE A 293 0.32 -7.64 26.72
C ILE A 293 1.51 -8.58 26.85
N ASP A 294 1.56 -9.40 27.91
CA ASP A 294 2.66 -10.36 28.15
C ASP A 294 4.06 -9.73 28.00
N ASN A 295 4.23 -8.53 28.56
CA ASN A 295 5.45 -7.73 28.51
C ASN A 295 5.90 -7.26 27.11
N LYS A 296 5.06 -7.40 26.08
CA LYS A 296 5.28 -6.92 24.71
C LYS A 296 4.37 -5.73 24.41
N ASN A 297 4.84 -4.79 23.61
CA ASN A 297 4.04 -3.64 23.18
C ASN A 297 3.35 -3.96 21.86
N TYR A 298 2.02 -3.91 21.83
CA TYR A 298 1.20 -4.13 20.65
C TYR A 298 0.49 -2.86 20.22
N LEU A 299 0.34 -2.63 18.92
CA LEU A 299 -0.64 -1.65 18.42
C LEU A 299 -2.06 -2.06 18.88
N ASP A 300 -2.77 -1.19 19.59
CA ASP A 300 -4.14 -1.44 20.01
C ASP A 300 -5.13 -1.16 18.88
N TYR A 301 -5.36 -2.17 18.03
CA TYR A 301 -6.35 -2.08 16.95
C TYR A 301 -7.76 -1.76 17.45
N ARG A 302 -8.11 -2.14 18.69
CA ARG A 302 -9.46 -1.94 19.23
C ARG A 302 -9.76 -0.46 19.41
N LYS A 303 -8.80 0.31 19.95
CA LYS A 303 -8.92 1.78 20.09
C LYS A 303 -8.91 2.51 18.75
N THR A 304 -8.09 2.02 17.80
CA THR A 304 -8.09 2.55 16.42
C THR A 304 -9.47 2.41 15.77
N ILE A 305 -10.04 1.19 15.77
CA ILE A 305 -11.35 0.93 15.17
C ILE A 305 -12.48 1.64 15.95
N GLN A 306 -12.41 1.63 17.28
CA GLN A 306 -13.39 2.31 18.14
C GLN A 306 -13.46 3.82 17.88
N SER A 307 -12.32 4.48 17.64
CA SER A 307 -12.29 5.90 17.27
C SER A 307 -13.09 6.15 15.99
N ILE A 308 -12.85 5.36 14.95
CA ILE A 308 -13.54 5.46 13.66
C ILE A 308 -15.04 5.17 13.80
N MET A 309 -15.42 4.13 14.55
CA MET A 309 -16.83 3.82 14.84
C MET A 309 -17.54 4.99 15.52
N SER A 310 -16.87 5.67 16.46
CA SER A 310 -17.43 6.79 17.21
C SER A 310 -17.72 7.98 16.29
N TYR A 311 -16.77 8.36 15.44
CA TYR A 311 -16.99 9.42 14.46
C TYR A 311 -18.00 9.04 13.39
N LYS A 312 -18.02 7.77 12.95
CA LYS A 312 -19.03 7.30 12.00
C LYS A 312 -20.44 7.35 12.58
N MET A 313 -20.61 7.09 13.89
CA MET A 313 -21.89 7.28 14.58
C MET A 313 -22.35 8.74 14.58
N ALA A 314 -21.40 9.68 14.61
CA ALA A 314 -21.61 11.12 14.50
C ALA A 314 -21.75 11.62 13.05
N ASP A 315 -21.97 10.71 12.09
CA ASP A 315 -22.22 11.01 10.67
C ASP A 315 -21.06 11.71 9.94
N VAL A 316 -19.82 11.51 10.42
CA VAL A 316 -18.61 11.89 9.68
C VAL A 316 -18.52 11.06 8.39
N ASP A 317 -18.16 11.73 7.30
CA ASP A 317 -18.04 11.13 5.98
C ASP A 317 -16.81 10.19 5.87
N ASN A 318 -16.87 9.24 4.94
CA ASN A 318 -15.83 8.22 4.80
C ASN A 318 -14.49 8.79 4.32
N GLU A 319 -14.49 9.88 3.56
CA GLU A 319 -13.28 10.52 3.04
C GLU A 319 -12.46 11.12 4.20
N THR A 320 -13.12 11.85 5.10
CA THR A 320 -12.52 12.38 6.34
C THR A 320 -11.99 11.26 7.23
N LEU A 321 -12.75 10.17 7.41
CA LEU A 321 -12.33 9.03 8.25
C LEU A 321 -11.13 8.28 7.65
N SER A 322 -11.14 8.05 6.33
CA SER A 322 -10.02 7.48 5.59
C SER A 322 -8.76 8.32 5.74
N PHE A 323 -8.86 9.63 5.50
CA PHE A 323 -7.74 10.56 5.66
C PHE A 323 -7.20 10.56 7.09
N SER A 324 -8.09 10.63 8.08
CA SER A 324 -7.74 10.65 9.50
C SER A 324 -6.98 9.40 9.93
N PHE A 325 -7.36 8.22 9.42
CA PHE A 325 -6.64 6.98 9.70
C PHE A 325 -5.18 7.05 9.25
N TYR A 326 -4.92 7.40 7.98
CA TYR A 326 -3.55 7.45 7.46
C TYR A 326 -2.73 8.59 8.09
N GLU A 327 -3.37 9.70 8.45
CA GLU A 327 -2.72 10.81 9.15
C GLU A 327 -2.18 10.36 10.53
N PHE A 328 -3.03 9.71 11.32
CA PHE A 328 -2.67 9.22 12.65
C PHE A 328 -1.79 7.96 12.62
N LEU A 329 -1.81 7.19 11.53
CA LEU A 329 -0.79 6.16 11.28
C LEU A 329 0.60 6.79 11.11
N GLY A 330 0.69 7.88 10.37
CA GLY A 330 1.92 8.65 10.23
C GLY A 330 2.40 9.20 11.59
N GLU A 331 1.50 9.81 12.38
CA GLU A 331 1.84 10.28 13.74
C GLU A 331 2.32 9.15 14.65
N PHE A 332 1.61 8.02 14.67
CA PHE A 332 2.00 6.83 15.42
C PHE A 332 3.44 6.41 15.07
N ILE A 333 3.75 6.28 13.78
CA ILE A 333 5.09 5.90 13.32
C ILE A 333 6.13 6.93 13.78
N ILE A 334 5.85 8.23 13.59
CA ILE A 334 6.79 9.31 13.94
C ILE A 334 7.10 9.31 15.44
N ASP A 335 6.07 9.27 16.28
CA ASP A 335 6.22 9.42 17.73
C ASP A 335 6.96 8.23 18.34
N TYR A 336 6.57 7.00 17.97
CA TYR A 336 7.22 5.83 18.51
C TYR A 336 8.64 5.65 17.98
N LEU A 337 8.92 5.97 16.71
CA LEU A 337 10.29 5.92 16.20
C LEU A 337 11.19 6.98 16.87
N ARG A 338 10.66 8.18 17.15
CA ARG A 338 11.39 9.21 17.92
C ARG A 338 11.71 8.73 19.34
N GLU A 339 10.75 8.10 20.01
CA GLU A 339 10.93 7.56 21.35
C GLU A 339 11.98 6.45 21.37
N ILE A 340 11.85 5.47 20.46
CA ILE A 340 12.80 4.36 20.32
C ILE A 340 14.19 4.90 20.01
N ALA A 341 14.32 5.84 19.08
CA ALA A 341 15.61 6.39 18.68
C ALA A 341 16.33 7.11 19.82
N ARG A 342 15.59 7.81 20.68
CA ARG A 342 16.15 8.42 21.90
C ARG A 342 16.66 7.36 22.88
N LYS A 343 15.91 6.26 23.06
CA LYS A 343 16.26 5.18 23.98
C LYS A 343 17.45 4.34 23.49
N THR A 344 17.57 4.12 22.18
CA THR A 344 18.65 3.32 21.58
C THR A 344 19.83 4.17 21.11
N ASN A 345 19.73 5.50 21.22
CA ASN A 345 20.72 6.47 20.75
C ASN A 345 21.13 6.24 19.28
N THR A 346 20.17 5.89 18.43
CA THR A 346 20.38 5.73 16.98
C THR A 346 19.92 6.96 16.20
N LYS A 347 20.56 7.18 15.05
CA LYS A 347 20.13 8.13 14.04
C LYS A 347 19.59 7.47 12.78
N ASP A 348 19.78 6.16 12.63
CA ASP A 348 19.52 5.43 11.39
C ASP A 348 18.16 4.73 11.50
N ILE A 349 17.24 5.10 10.61
CA ILE A 349 15.88 4.56 10.56
C ILE A 349 15.63 4.01 9.17
N VAL A 350 15.34 2.72 9.09
CA VAL A 350 14.97 2.02 7.87
C VAL A 350 13.45 2.01 7.74
N LEU A 351 12.94 2.54 6.63
CA LEU A 351 11.51 2.49 6.30
C LEU A 351 11.27 1.40 5.24
N CYS A 352 10.55 0.36 5.61
CA CYS A 352 10.17 -0.77 4.74
C CYS A 352 8.68 -1.11 4.88
N GLY A 353 8.16 -1.90 3.94
CA GLY A 353 6.76 -2.28 3.83
C GLY A 353 5.98 -1.39 2.87
N ASP A 354 4.99 -1.97 2.20
CA ASP A 354 4.21 -1.32 1.13
C ASP A 354 3.33 -0.16 1.64
N ILE A 355 3.16 0.01 2.96
CA ILE A 355 2.49 1.20 3.50
C ILE A 355 3.19 2.51 3.10
N PHE A 356 4.51 2.48 2.87
CA PHE A 356 5.28 3.65 2.46
C PHE A 356 5.14 3.95 0.96
N SER A 357 4.38 3.13 0.22
CA SER A 357 3.87 3.52 -1.11
C SER A 357 2.69 4.51 -1.01
N ASN A 358 2.03 4.59 0.15
CA ASN A 358 1.01 5.59 0.40
C ASN A 358 1.66 6.97 0.56
N ARG A 359 1.38 7.87 -0.40
CA ARG A 359 2.00 9.20 -0.45
C ARG A 359 1.72 10.04 0.79
N GLN A 360 0.53 9.94 1.41
CA GLN A 360 0.20 10.72 2.62
C GLN A 360 1.05 10.29 3.80
N VAL A 361 1.08 8.98 4.11
CA VAL A 361 1.89 8.43 5.20
C VAL A 361 3.36 8.72 4.97
N PHE A 362 3.86 8.39 3.78
CA PHE A 362 5.28 8.52 3.50
C PHE A 362 5.73 9.98 3.52
N HIS A 363 4.96 10.91 2.95
CA HIS A 363 5.30 12.34 2.98
C HIS A 363 5.44 12.84 4.42
N LYS A 364 4.46 12.53 5.26
CA LYS A 364 4.45 12.97 6.65
C LYS A 364 5.62 12.37 7.44
N VAL A 365 5.80 11.06 7.38
CA VAL A 365 6.86 10.34 8.09
C VAL A 365 8.24 10.79 7.62
N TYR A 366 8.46 10.84 6.30
CA TYR A 366 9.74 11.23 5.71
C TYR A 366 10.10 12.67 6.08
N LYS A 367 9.19 13.62 5.88
CA LYS A 367 9.40 15.04 6.20
C LYS A 367 9.68 15.27 7.68
N GLU A 368 9.00 14.58 8.58
CA GLU A 368 9.15 14.80 10.02
C GLU A 368 10.37 14.12 10.63
N LEU A 369 10.77 12.95 10.12
CA LEU A 369 11.92 12.21 10.65
C LEU A 369 13.25 12.63 9.99
N SER A 370 13.26 12.95 8.70
CA SER A 370 14.49 13.39 7.97
C SER A 370 15.15 14.65 8.56
N LYS A 371 14.40 15.45 9.33
CA LYS A 371 14.93 16.62 10.06
C LYS A 371 16.03 16.27 11.07
N LYS A 372 16.03 15.04 11.61
CA LYS A 372 16.93 14.63 12.71
C LYS A 372 17.54 13.24 12.55
N TYR A 373 16.96 12.42 11.68
CA TYR A 373 17.34 11.02 11.48
C TYR A 373 17.74 10.79 10.03
N ASN A 374 18.65 9.85 9.82
CA ASN A 374 19.02 9.34 8.51
C ASN A 374 17.96 8.31 8.11
N LEU A 375 17.16 8.62 7.10
CA LEU A 375 16.16 7.72 6.57
C LEU A 375 16.77 6.84 5.48
N ILE A 376 16.67 5.53 5.66
CA ILE A 376 17.21 4.51 4.78
C ILE A 376 16.04 3.79 4.14
N LEU A 377 16.09 3.63 2.83
CA LEU A 377 15.02 3.07 2.01
C LEU A 377 15.61 1.96 1.14
N PRO A 378 14.85 0.89 0.87
CA PRO A 378 15.23 -0.11 -0.11
C PRO A 378 15.20 0.53 -1.50
N LYS A 379 16.34 0.48 -2.22
CA LYS A 379 16.45 1.08 -3.56
C LYS A 379 16.69 0.06 -4.65
N GLU A 380 17.25 -1.10 -4.31
CA GLU A 380 17.64 -2.11 -5.30
C GLU A 380 16.68 -3.31 -5.34
N TYR A 381 15.60 -3.29 -4.56
CA TYR A 381 14.59 -4.33 -4.50
C TYR A 381 13.27 -3.76 -3.93
N ALA A 382 12.20 -4.57 -3.97
CA ALA A 382 10.88 -4.15 -3.51
C ALA A 382 10.86 -3.77 -2.02
N MET A 383 10.13 -2.72 -1.68
CA MET A 383 10.04 -2.27 -0.29
C MET A 383 9.30 -3.24 0.62
N ASP A 384 8.55 -4.17 0.07
CA ASP A 384 7.79 -5.18 0.79
C ASP A 384 8.27 -6.61 0.47
N TYR A 385 8.00 -7.52 1.39
CA TYR A 385 8.15 -8.96 1.20
C TYR A 385 6.76 -9.56 0.95
N ILE A 386 6.52 -10.03 -0.27
CA ILE A 386 5.25 -10.63 -0.72
C ILE A 386 5.30 -12.15 -0.53
#